data_AF-A0A820N9A1-F1
#
_entry.id   AF-A0A820N9A1-F1
#
_cell.length_a   1.000
_cell.length_b   1.000
_cell.length_c   1.000
_cell.angle_alpha   90.00
_cell.angle_beta   90.00
_cell.angle_gamma   90.00
#
_symmetry.space_group_name_H-M   'P 1'
#
loop_
_entity.id
_entity.type
_entity.pdbx_description
1 polymer ?
#
loop_
_entity_poly.entity_id
_entity_poly.type
_entity_poly.pdbx_seq_one_letter_code
_entity_poly.pdbx_strand_id
1 'polypeptide(L)'
;MGIIENEFQLLFACKSIDMILKSLLTSNEWMVACVAIERTINTMNGTKFNKIKSKKLAKWIITFIISLTFISHFHDPYYRELIKDIDGDDRRIWCFVRYPSFVYNYNYFIPLFHFLVPILINIISAIIITILVTRSRSNLQRNKSYKQHLKEQLNRHKHLLISPLTL
;
A
#
# COMPACT_ATOMS: atom_id res chain seq x y z
N MET A 1 6.62 38.16 -17.16
CA MET A 1 7.18 36.89 -16.65
C MET A 1 6.62 36.72 -15.24
N GLY A 2 5.70 35.77 -15.05
CA GLY A 2 4.81 35.72 -13.89
C GLY A 2 5.59 35.64 -12.58
N ILE A 3 5.51 36.70 -11.79
CA ILE A 3 5.97 36.75 -10.41
C ILE A 3 5.12 35.74 -9.64
N ILE A 4 5.73 34.73 -9.03
CA ILE A 4 5.04 33.78 -8.17
C ILE A 4 4.47 34.60 -6.99
N GLU A 5 3.17 34.87 -6.99
CA GLU A 5 2.53 35.88 -6.13
C GLU A 5 2.52 35.54 -4.63
N ASN A 6 2.94 34.34 -4.21
CA ASN A 6 3.09 34.03 -2.79
C ASN A 6 4.12 32.92 -2.52
N GLU A 7 5.30 33.30 -2.03
CA GLU A 7 6.32 32.38 -1.47
C GLU A 7 5.71 31.43 -0.43
N PHE A 8 4.71 31.90 0.31
CA PHE A 8 3.93 31.10 1.26
C PHE A 8 3.17 29.94 0.59
N GLN A 9 2.53 30.17 -0.56
CA GLN A 9 1.82 29.12 -1.30
C GLN A 9 2.78 28.06 -1.82
N LEU A 10 3.94 28.49 -2.33
CA LEU A 10 4.99 27.58 -2.81
C LEU A 10 5.57 26.75 -1.66
N LEU A 11 5.80 27.35 -0.50
CA LEU A 11 6.27 26.65 0.70
C LEU A 11 5.24 25.64 1.19
N PHE A 12 3.96 26.02 1.23
CA PHE A 12 2.87 25.13 1.61
C PHE A 12 2.76 23.93 0.67
N ALA A 13 2.83 24.15 -0.65
CA ALA A 13 2.83 23.10 -1.65
C ALA A 13 4.05 22.17 -1.50
N CYS A 14 5.25 22.76 -1.34
CA CYS A 14 6.50 22.03 -1.10
C CYS A 14 6.41 21.10 0.11
N LYS A 15 5.78 21.55 1.20
CA LYS A 15 5.62 20.76 2.43
C LYS A 15 4.53 19.70 2.35
N SER A 16 3.43 19.98 1.65
CA SER A 16 2.21 19.18 1.77
C SER A 16 2.05 18.12 0.69
N ILE A 17 2.45 18.41 -0.55
CA ILE A 17 2.14 17.54 -1.71
C ILE A 17 2.78 16.16 -1.54
N ASP A 18 4.07 16.11 -1.23
CA ASP A 18 4.80 14.84 -1.12
C ASP A 18 4.31 14.00 0.07
N MET A 19 4.02 14.64 1.21
CA MET A 19 3.44 13.97 2.37
C MET A 19 2.08 13.35 2.05
N ILE A 20 1.18 14.12 1.42
CA ILE A 20 -0.16 13.63 1.05
C ILE A 20 -0.03 12.48 0.07
N LEU A 21 0.80 12.63 -0.97
CA LEU A 21 1.01 11.62 -1.99
C LEU A 21 1.53 10.31 -1.38
N LYS A 22 2.60 10.37 -0.59
CA LYS A 22 3.17 9.20 0.11
C LYS A 22 2.16 8.54 1.04
N SER A 23 1.43 9.34 1.82
CA SER A 23 0.43 8.81 2.77
C SER A 23 -0.72 8.10 2.05
N LEU A 24 -1.23 8.67 0.95
CA LEU A 24 -2.31 8.06 0.17
C LEU A 24 -1.85 6.78 -0.54
N LEU A 25 -0.67 6.81 -1.16
CA LEU A 25 -0.09 5.63 -1.83
C LEU A 25 0.13 4.49 -0.85
N THR A 26 0.79 4.76 0.28
CA THR A 26 1.01 3.77 1.33
C THR A 26 -0.31 3.25 1.89
N SER A 27 -1.30 4.12 2.14
CA SER A 27 -2.61 3.68 2.63
C SER A 27 -3.27 2.71 1.67
N ASN A 28 -3.19 2.98 0.37
CA ASN A 28 -3.71 2.10 -0.67
C ASN A 28 -3.05 0.72 -0.63
N GLU A 29 -1.72 0.64 -0.52
CA GLU A 29 -0.98 -0.62 -0.40
C GLU A 29 -1.44 -1.44 0.81
N TRP A 30 -1.61 -0.79 1.97
CA TRP A 30 -2.12 -1.44 3.18
C TRP A 30 -3.57 -1.89 3.04
N MET A 31 -4.43 -1.11 2.37
CA MET A 31 -5.80 -1.54 2.08
C MET A 31 -5.83 -2.78 1.19
N VAL A 32 -4.96 -2.85 0.17
CA VAL A 32 -4.81 -4.04 -0.69
C VAL A 32 -4.40 -5.26 0.14
N ALA A 33 -3.42 -5.11 1.05
CA ALA A 33 -3.01 -6.18 1.95
C ALA A 33 -4.16 -6.63 2.88
N CYS A 34 -4.95 -5.71 3.43
CA CYS A 34 -6.11 -6.04 4.25
C CYS A 34 -7.19 -6.80 3.46
N VAL A 35 -7.44 -6.42 2.21
CA VAL A 35 -8.35 -7.15 1.32
C VAL A 35 -7.85 -8.57 1.06
N ALA A 36 -6.54 -8.76 0.87
CA ALA A 36 -5.95 -10.09 0.70
C ALA A 36 -6.14 -10.98 1.95
N ILE A 37 -5.96 -10.39 3.15
CA ILE A 37 -6.23 -11.07 4.43
C ILE A 37 -7.71 -11.44 4.54
N GLU A 38 -8.64 -10.51 4.28
CA GLU A 38 -10.08 -10.77 4.35
C GLU A 38 -10.49 -11.90 3.39
N ARG A 39 -9.98 -11.89 2.16
CA ARG A 39 -10.21 -12.96 1.17
C ARG A 39 -9.69 -14.31 1.66
N THR A 40 -8.53 -14.32 2.32
CA THR A 40 -7.96 -15.54 2.91
C THR A 40 -8.86 -16.07 4.02
N ILE A 41 -9.28 -15.21 4.96
CA ILE A 41 -10.18 -15.57 6.07
C ILE A 41 -11.53 -16.07 5.54
N ASN A 42 -12.11 -15.38 4.55
CA ASN A 42 -13.36 -15.80 3.92
C ASN A 42 -13.22 -17.19 3.25
N THR A 43 -12.07 -17.47 2.62
CA THR A 43 -11.78 -18.79 2.01
C THR A 43 -11.61 -19.88 3.07
N MET A 44 -10.99 -19.56 4.22
CA MET A 44 -10.82 -20.50 5.34
C MET A 44 -12.14 -20.81 6.05
N ASN A 45 -12.96 -19.79 6.30
CA ASN A 45 -14.20 -19.92 7.08
C ASN A 45 -15.40 -20.37 6.23
N GLY A 46 -15.34 -20.20 4.90
CA GLY A 46 -16.40 -20.61 3.99
C GLY A 46 -17.77 -20.05 4.41
N THR A 47 -18.73 -20.95 4.67
CA THR A 47 -20.10 -20.61 5.06
C THR A 47 -20.23 -19.96 6.45
N LYS A 48 -19.20 -20.09 7.31
CA LYS A 48 -19.19 -19.49 8.65
C LYS A 48 -18.72 -18.03 8.63
N PHE A 49 -18.37 -17.47 7.47
CA PHE A 49 -17.90 -16.09 7.37
C PHE A 49 -19.02 -15.07 7.59
N ASN A 50 -18.87 -14.22 8.62
CA ASN A 50 -19.84 -13.17 8.93
C ASN A 50 -19.48 -11.84 8.23
N LYS A 51 -20.16 -11.57 7.12
CA LYS A 51 -19.98 -10.34 6.31
C LYS A 51 -20.32 -9.05 7.07
N ILE A 52 -21.31 -9.09 7.97
CA ILE A 52 -21.74 -7.89 8.72
C ILE A 52 -20.64 -7.48 9.70
N LYS A 53 -20.09 -8.45 10.43
CA LYS A 53 -18.95 -8.21 11.33
C LYS A 53 -17.73 -7.73 10.56
N SER A 54 -17.44 -8.32 9.39
CA SER A 54 -16.31 -7.90 8.56
C SER A 54 -16.44 -6.45 8.10
N LYS A 55 -17.61 -6.04 7.58
CA LYS A 55 -17.86 -4.65 7.17
C LYS A 55 -17.68 -3.65 8.32
N LYS A 56 -18.14 -3.98 9.53
CA LYS A 56 -17.96 -3.12 10.71
C LYS A 56 -16.48 -2.97 11.07
N LEU A 57 -15.72 -4.07 11.05
CA LEU A 57 -14.29 -4.06 11.31
C LEU A 57 -13.50 -3.31 10.23
N ALA A 58 -13.85 -3.50 8.95
CA ALA A 58 -13.21 -2.84 7.83
C ALA A 58 -13.26 -1.32 7.93
N LYS A 59 -14.38 -0.74 8.39
CA LYS A 59 -14.49 0.70 8.64
C LYS A 59 -13.46 1.20 9.65
N TRP A 60 -13.29 0.48 10.77
CA TRP A 60 -12.28 0.82 11.78
C TRP A 60 -10.86 0.65 11.26
N ILE A 61 -10.59 -0.42 10.51
CA ILE A 61 -9.27 -0.68 9.92
C ILE A 61 -8.90 0.42 8.91
N ILE A 62 -9.82 0.84 8.04
CA ILE A 62 -9.57 1.91 7.06
C ILE A 62 -9.18 3.21 7.76
N THR A 63 -9.96 3.64 8.75
CA THR A 63 -9.65 4.87 9.51
C THR A 63 -8.30 4.74 10.20
N PHE A 64 -8.02 3.60 10.84
CA PHE A 64 -6.76 3.35 11.52
C PHE A 64 -5.55 3.38 10.57
N ILE A 65 -5.64 2.74 9.40
CA ILE A 65 -4.57 2.74 8.39
C ILE A 65 -4.28 4.15 7.92
N ILE A 66 -5.32 4.91 7.55
CA ILE A 66 -5.13 6.30 7.09
C ILE A 66 -4.47 7.13 8.19
N SER A 67 -4.92 7.01 9.45
CA SER A 67 -4.28 7.76 10.53
C SER A 67 -2.81 7.38 10.73
N LEU A 68 -2.48 6.08 10.71
CA LEU A 68 -1.10 5.62 10.89
C LEU A 68 -0.17 6.07 9.76
N THR A 69 -0.59 5.97 8.51
CA THR A 69 0.27 6.33 7.35
C THR A 69 0.57 7.83 7.33
N PHE A 70 -0.41 8.67 7.65
CA PHE A 70 -0.19 10.11 7.79
C PHE A 70 0.79 10.44 8.91
N ILE A 71 0.67 9.76 10.06
CA ILE A 71 1.61 9.94 11.18
C ILE A 71 3.03 9.52 10.78
N SER A 72 3.19 8.39 10.07
CA SER A 72 4.51 7.92 9.61
C SER A 72 5.22 8.94 8.71
N HIS A 73 4.48 9.64 7.85
CA HIS A 73 5.06 10.60 6.89
C HIS A 73 5.08 12.04 7.40
N PHE A 74 4.55 12.31 8.60
CA PHE A 74 4.44 13.67 9.16
C PHE A 74 5.79 14.36 9.39
N HIS A 75 6.87 13.60 9.57
CA HIS A 75 8.20 14.14 9.77
C HIS A 75 8.75 14.86 8.52
N ASP A 76 8.40 14.39 7.32
CA ASP A 76 8.93 14.87 6.04
C ASP A 76 8.63 16.38 5.78
N PRO A 77 7.38 16.90 5.97
CA PRO A 77 7.07 18.33 5.84
C PRO A 77 7.89 19.26 6.76
N TYR A 78 8.27 18.78 7.94
CA TYR A 78 8.95 19.60 8.95
C TYR A 78 10.36 19.99 8.49
N TYR A 79 11.05 19.09 7.78
CA TYR A 79 12.43 19.26 7.33
C TYR A 79 12.55 19.78 5.89
N ARG A 80 11.44 20.18 5.27
CA ARG A 80 11.43 20.80 3.94
C ARG A 80 11.59 22.31 4.01
N GLU A 81 12.49 22.82 3.19
CA GLU A 81 12.80 24.24 3.03
C GLU A 81 12.86 24.63 1.54
N LEU A 82 12.59 25.91 1.26
CA LEU A 82 12.77 26.47 -0.08
C LEU A 82 14.17 27.04 -0.20
N ILE A 83 14.93 26.58 -1.19
CA ILE A 83 16.26 27.11 -1.52
C ILE A 83 16.12 27.94 -2.80
N LYS A 84 16.54 29.20 -2.74
CA LYS A 84 16.56 30.11 -3.89
C LYS A 84 17.94 30.06 -4.52
N ASP A 85 18.00 29.62 -5.77
CA ASP A 85 19.21 29.65 -6.59
C ASP A 85 19.20 30.95 -7.39
N ILE A 86 19.99 31.92 -6.92
CA ILE A 86 20.01 33.31 -7.43
C ILE A 86 21.21 33.54 -8.36
N ASP A 87 22.19 32.64 -8.35
CA ASP A 87 23.48 32.80 -9.03
C ASP A 87 23.52 32.18 -10.44
N GLY A 88 22.45 31.48 -10.86
CA GLY A 88 22.29 30.95 -12.22
C GLY A 88 21.57 31.91 -13.17
N ASP A 89 21.73 31.71 -14.49
CA ASP A 89 21.05 32.48 -15.55
C ASP A 89 19.51 32.49 -15.39
N ASP A 90 18.97 31.43 -14.76
CA ASP A 90 17.57 31.33 -14.36
C ASP A 90 17.44 31.38 -12.83
N ARG A 91 16.71 32.36 -12.30
CA ARG A 91 16.31 32.38 -10.88
C ARG A 91 15.35 31.23 -10.60
N ARG A 92 15.82 30.17 -9.93
CA ARG A 92 15.03 28.95 -9.63
C ARG A 92 14.79 28.81 -8.12
N ILE A 93 13.62 28.29 -7.76
CA ILE A 93 13.29 27.97 -6.36
C ILE A 93 13.11 26.45 -6.26
N TRP A 94 13.90 25.83 -5.38
CA TRP A 94 13.90 24.40 -5.13
C TRP A 94 13.23 24.07 -3.81
N CYS A 95 12.45 22.99 -3.78
CA CYS A 95 11.97 22.38 -2.55
C CYS A 95 12.98 21.30 -2.14
N PHE A 96 13.76 21.56 -1.09
CA PHE A 96 14.82 20.67 -0.62
C PHE A 96 14.47 20.12 0.78
N VAL A 97 14.92 18.90 1.08
CA VAL A 97 14.70 18.28 2.39
C VAL A 97 16.03 18.07 3.09
N ARG A 98 16.12 18.50 4.35
CA ARG A 98 17.35 18.44 5.14
C ARG A 98 17.12 17.77 6.49
N TYR A 99 17.29 16.45 6.51
CA TYR A 99 17.08 15.66 7.72
C TYR A 99 18.27 15.75 8.69
N PRO A 100 18.03 15.90 10.00
CA PRO A 100 19.05 15.63 11.01
C PRO A 100 19.36 14.12 11.05
N SER A 101 20.55 13.75 11.52
CA SER A 101 21.04 12.36 11.47
C SER A 101 20.11 11.33 12.12
N PHE A 102 19.37 11.70 13.17
CA PHE A 102 18.39 10.83 13.80
C PHE A 102 17.19 10.50 12.88
N VAL A 103 16.69 11.51 12.15
CA VAL A 103 15.53 11.37 11.26
C VAL A 103 15.92 10.73 9.93
N TYR A 104 17.19 10.84 9.53
CA TYR A 104 17.70 10.20 8.33
C TYR A 104 17.45 8.68 8.31
N ASN A 105 17.76 8.00 9.42
CA ASN A 105 17.53 6.56 9.54
C ASN A 105 16.03 6.24 9.45
N TYR A 106 15.19 7.00 10.14
CA TYR A 106 13.74 6.82 10.10
C TYR A 106 13.18 6.96 8.67
N ASN A 107 13.60 8.00 7.95
CA ASN A 107 13.19 8.25 6.56
C ASN A 107 13.64 7.15 5.59
N TYR A 108 14.71 6.41 5.90
CA TYR A 108 15.12 5.23 5.13
C TYR A 108 14.27 3.99 5.47
N PHE A 109 14.04 3.73 6.76
CA PHE A 109 13.37 2.51 7.22
C PHE A 109 11.86 2.50 6.98
N ILE A 110 11.18 3.63 7.14
CA ILE A 110 9.71 3.71 7.09
C ILE A 110 9.15 3.41 5.69
N PRO A 111 9.65 4.00 4.60
CA PRO A 111 9.19 3.65 3.26
C PRO A 111 9.45 2.17 2.94
N LEU A 112 10.61 1.64 3.36
CA LEU A 112 10.95 0.22 3.17
C LEU A 112 9.96 -0.70 3.89
N PHE A 113 9.62 -0.38 5.15
CA PHE A 113 8.63 -1.13 5.92
C PHE A 113 7.25 -1.10 5.25
N HIS A 114 6.80 0.10 4.86
CA HIS A 114 5.50 0.29 4.23
C HIS A 114 5.39 -0.37 2.86
N PHE A 115 6.51 -0.56 2.15
CA PHE A 115 6.57 -1.32 0.91
C PHE A 115 6.63 -2.83 1.14
N LEU A 116 7.58 -3.32 1.96
CA LEU A 116 7.84 -4.75 2.11
C LEU A 116 6.70 -5.49 2.81
N VAL A 117 6.12 -4.92 3.87
CA VAL A 117 5.14 -5.64 4.69
C VAL A 117 3.85 -5.95 3.92
N PRO A 118 3.20 -4.99 3.23
CA PRO A 118 2.05 -5.28 2.38
C PRO A 118 2.35 -6.31 1.29
N ILE A 119 3.52 -6.26 0.67
CA ILE A 119 3.93 -7.24 -0.36
C ILE A 119 4.00 -8.65 0.22
N LEU A 120 4.66 -8.82 1.37
CA LEU A 120 4.76 -10.12 2.03
C LEU A 120 3.38 -10.68 2.40
N ILE A 121 2.49 -9.83 2.93
CA ILE A 121 1.09 -10.23 3.24
C ILE A 121 0.37 -10.72 1.99
N ASN A 122 0.49 -10.01 0.87
CA ASN A 122 -0.16 -10.39 -0.39
C ASN A 122 0.37 -11.73 -0.91
N ILE A 123 1.70 -11.94 -0.91
CA ILE A 123 2.32 -13.21 -1.35
C ILE A 123 1.85 -14.37 -0.46
N ILE A 124 1.91 -14.20 0.86
CA ILE A 124 1.49 -15.24 1.82
C ILE A 124 -0.01 -15.56 1.64
N SER A 125 -0.86 -14.53 1.50
CA SER A 125 -2.30 -14.71 1.27
C SER A 125 -2.58 -15.50 -0.01
N ALA A 126 -1.87 -15.19 -1.10
CA ALA A 126 -2.01 -15.90 -2.37
C ALA A 126 -1.61 -17.38 -2.26
N ILE A 127 -0.51 -17.68 -1.55
CA ILE A 127 -0.06 -19.06 -1.29
C ILE A 127 -1.11 -19.82 -0.46
N ILE A 128 -1.60 -19.23 0.63
CA ILE A 128 -2.61 -19.86 1.50
C ILE A 128 -3.88 -20.18 0.71
N ILE A 129 -4.43 -19.20 -0.01
CA ILE A 129 -5.65 -19.40 -0.82
C ILE A 129 -5.43 -20.53 -1.83
N THR A 130 -4.28 -20.54 -2.53
CA THR A 130 -3.96 -21.58 -3.51
C THR A 130 -3.97 -22.97 -2.87
N ILE A 131 -3.33 -23.14 -1.72
CA ILE A 131 -3.30 -24.41 -1.00
C ILE A 131 -4.72 -24.84 -0.57
N LEU A 132 -5.49 -23.94 0.03
CA LEU A 132 -6.84 -24.22 0.53
C LEU A 132 -7.79 -24.64 -0.59
N VAL A 133 -7.81 -23.87 -1.67
CA VAL A 133 -8.66 -24.14 -2.85
C VAL A 133 -8.28 -25.47 -3.49
N THR A 134 -7.00 -25.79 -3.58
CA THR A 134 -6.54 -27.03 -4.21
C THR A 134 -6.86 -28.25 -3.35
N ARG A 135 -6.66 -28.18 -2.01
CA ARG A 135 -7.06 -29.25 -1.09
C ARG A 135 -8.56 -29.50 -1.11
N SER A 136 -9.37 -28.44 -1.08
CA SER A 136 -10.83 -28.55 -1.13
C SER A 136 -11.30 -29.30 -2.38
N ARG A 137 -10.71 -29.01 -3.55
CA ARG A 137 -11.06 -29.67 -4.82
C ARG A 137 -10.61 -31.12 -4.88
N SER A 138 -9.40 -31.41 -4.39
CA SER A 138 -8.89 -32.78 -4.33
C SER A 138 -9.78 -33.69 -3.47
N ASN A 139 -10.36 -33.16 -2.39
CA ASN A 139 -11.26 -33.92 -1.52
C ASN A 139 -12.66 -34.13 -2.15
N LEU A 140 -13.11 -33.22 -3.02
CA LEU A 140 -14.44 -33.28 -3.66
C LEU A 140 -14.45 -34.05 -4.99
N GLN A 141 -13.32 -34.14 -5.71
CA GLN A 141 -13.24 -34.78 -7.03
C GLN A 141 -12.15 -35.84 -7.06
N ARG A 142 -12.51 -37.07 -6.67
CA ARG A 142 -11.63 -38.25 -6.54
C ARG A 142 -11.09 -38.80 -7.87
N ASN A 143 -11.57 -38.31 -9.02
CA ASN A 143 -11.32 -38.86 -10.37
C ASN A 143 -10.36 -38.03 -11.26
N LYS A 144 -9.79 -36.91 -10.78
CA LYS A 144 -8.82 -36.10 -11.56
C LYS A 144 -7.57 -35.79 -10.72
N SER A 145 -6.42 -35.74 -11.37
CA SER A 145 -5.14 -35.46 -10.70
C SER A 145 -5.06 -34.02 -10.21
N TYR A 146 -4.38 -33.79 -9.07
CA TYR A 146 -4.09 -32.48 -8.47
C TYR A 146 -3.65 -31.43 -9.51
N LYS A 147 -2.75 -31.81 -10.43
CA LYS A 147 -2.25 -30.93 -11.50
C LYS A 147 -3.36 -30.46 -12.46
N GLN A 148 -4.33 -31.33 -12.76
CA GLN A 148 -5.40 -31.03 -13.71
C GLN A 148 -6.39 -30.00 -13.13
N HIS A 149 -6.76 -30.15 -11.85
CA HIS A 149 -7.62 -29.17 -11.17
C HIS A 149 -6.94 -27.83 -10.94
N LEU A 150 -5.66 -27.84 -10.61
CA LEU A 150 -4.87 -26.62 -10.46
C LEU A 150 -4.83 -25.84 -11.77
N LYS A 151 -4.58 -26.51 -12.90
CA LYS A 151 -4.56 -25.90 -14.24
C LYS A 151 -5.92 -25.31 -14.63
N GLU A 152 -7.02 -26.04 -14.41
CA GLU A 152 -8.39 -25.57 -14.71
C GLU A 152 -8.78 -24.33 -13.89
N GLN A 153 -8.31 -24.24 -12.65
CA GLN A 153 -8.59 -23.12 -11.76
C GLN A 153 -7.76 -21.89 -12.02
N LEU A 154 -6.47 -22.08 -12.28
CA LEU A 154 -5.61 -21.00 -12.76
C LEU A 154 -6.15 -20.42 -14.06
N ASN A 155 -6.69 -21.24 -14.97
CA ASN A 155 -7.25 -20.73 -16.22
C ASN A 155 -8.56 -19.96 -16.01
N ARG A 156 -9.48 -20.45 -15.14
CA ARG A 156 -10.74 -19.73 -14.83
C ARG A 156 -10.54 -18.45 -14.02
N HIS A 157 -9.58 -18.44 -13.11
CA HIS A 157 -9.36 -17.32 -12.19
C HIS A 157 -8.04 -16.59 -12.47
N LYS A 158 -7.51 -16.68 -13.70
CA LYS A 158 -6.25 -16.01 -14.05
C LYS A 158 -6.27 -14.52 -13.69
N HIS A 159 -7.43 -13.90 -13.82
CA HIS A 159 -7.67 -12.49 -13.50
C HIS A 159 -7.48 -12.18 -12.01
N LEU A 160 -7.78 -13.12 -11.10
CA LEU A 160 -7.57 -12.95 -9.65
C LEU A 160 -6.11 -13.10 -9.21
N LEU A 161 -5.28 -13.76 -10.02
CA LEU A 161 -3.83 -13.90 -9.81
C LEU A 161 -3.04 -12.79 -10.50
N ILE A 162 -3.58 -12.24 -11.60
CA ILE A 162 -3.00 -11.10 -12.31
C ILE A 162 -3.25 -9.80 -11.53
N SER A 163 -4.42 -9.65 -10.89
CA SER A 163 -4.80 -8.41 -10.19
C SER A 163 -3.84 -7.97 -9.06
N PRO A 164 -3.22 -8.88 -8.26
CA PRO A 164 -2.17 -8.51 -7.30
C PRO A 164 -0.78 -8.30 -7.92
N LEU A 165 -0.56 -8.74 -9.17
CA LEU A 165 0.74 -8.66 -9.86
C LEU A 165 0.89 -7.43 -10.77
N THR A 166 -0.21 -6.74 -11.06
CA THR A 166 -0.24 -5.51 -11.87
C THR A 166 -0.29 -4.23 -11.03
N LEU A 167 -0.14 -4.34 -9.70
CA LEU A 167 -0.01 -3.19 -8.81
C LEU A 167 1.48 -2.93 -8.54
#